data_AF-A0A0Q7BVH4-F1
#
_entry.id   AF-A0A0Q7BVH4-F1
#
_cell.length_a   1.000
_cell.length_b   1.000
_cell.length_c   1.000
_cell.angle_alpha   90.00
_cell.angle_beta   90.00
_cell.angle_gamma   90.00
#
_symmetry.space_group_name_H-M   'P 1'
#
loop_
_entity.id
_entity.type
_entity.pdbx_description
1 polymer ?
#
loop_
_entity_poly.entity_id
_entity_poly.type
_entity_poly.pdbx_seq_one_letter_code
_entity_poly.pdbx_strand_id
1 'polypeptide(L)'
;MNPLSREALEGRLALLVNAQFAELRGLTLPQDEQQDRQFHLRLAEADLREVDLLDCFERWASVDEYAACQTLLPALGLSARADAIRLERLLRMVQERPDSRANYISETLQVRFASEPSLPLDLAASFDSEVPIDDKACRVWATSFAMAHPVAAAQFVIDRLEPSAGDQTAASALVVAIPWRAVEVRDLLASHRQSLLTWLKGLLETNADDAWYCLVQLGQFDADADMLVADALKHGVSAAAFHVARSLFSIGGTTYGAGNAPLGGVLQRLVTLACADKSLCGNVDLALSSCLRKASQRPLAIDCLRRLGDGPNDVLERFNSVFYAVCSDATSFRDILTGWLLSPSASLTVISGMLNQVTIQRARAELDEQLLAQVSPEARTKVVRRLLGLLGDGSALCQFAANIARMVNLGDAGLQLANQMFNILKDEFPGATEEFLKPLADKARRRERGGPIFAGIYASVLQWRQHLEGLPLRPELRISDAGALALRSARMKQQAIIHRGAEEMSVFASTMTKIRVAQGHRFTSHMADGPMEISSMGHFSHSIELPSSELSDPMRGFIHRMKMLENSR
;
A
#
# COMPACT_ATOMS: atom_id res chain seq x y z
N MET A 1 -23.83 42.05 -10.96
CA MET A 1 -25.02 41.83 -10.10
C MET A 1 -24.58 41.08 -8.86
N ASN A 2 -25.16 41.38 -7.69
CA ASN A 2 -24.88 40.62 -6.48
C ASN A 2 -25.42 39.19 -6.70
N PRO A 3 -24.57 38.14 -6.71
CA PRO A 3 -25.02 36.76 -6.96
C PRO A 3 -26.00 36.25 -5.89
N LEU A 4 -26.05 36.91 -4.73
CA LEU A 4 -26.99 36.66 -3.64
C LEU A 4 -28.28 37.49 -3.71
N SER A 5 -28.45 38.34 -4.73
CA SER A 5 -29.71 39.08 -4.84
C SER A 5 -30.86 38.11 -5.10
N ARG A 6 -32.04 38.42 -4.56
CA ARG A 6 -33.26 37.67 -4.84
C ARG A 6 -33.47 37.50 -6.36
N GLU A 7 -33.24 38.54 -7.14
CA GLU A 7 -33.32 38.51 -8.60
C GLU A 7 -32.37 37.49 -9.24
N ALA A 8 -31.14 37.34 -8.72
CA ALA A 8 -30.18 36.36 -9.24
C ALA A 8 -30.61 34.92 -8.91
N LEU A 9 -31.14 34.67 -7.71
CA LEU A 9 -31.66 33.36 -7.30
C LEU A 9 -32.92 32.99 -8.09
N GLU A 10 -33.86 33.92 -8.28
CA GLU A 10 -35.04 33.71 -9.12
C GLU A 10 -34.67 33.49 -10.59
N GLY A 11 -33.66 34.19 -11.11
CA GLY A 11 -33.13 33.97 -12.45
C GLY A 11 -32.59 32.55 -12.64
N ARG A 12 -31.82 32.03 -11.67
CA ARG A 12 -31.33 30.65 -11.68
C ARG A 12 -32.46 29.62 -11.57
N LEU A 13 -33.45 29.87 -10.72
CA LEU A 13 -34.64 29.01 -10.62
C LEU A 13 -35.43 28.98 -11.93
N ALA A 14 -35.60 30.12 -12.60
CA ALA A 14 -36.28 30.20 -13.90
C ALA A 14 -35.55 29.36 -14.97
N LEU A 15 -34.21 29.40 -15.00
CA LEU A 15 -33.42 28.53 -15.89
C LEU A 15 -33.65 27.05 -15.60
N LEU A 16 -33.76 26.66 -14.33
CA LEU A 16 -34.06 25.29 -13.93
C LEU A 16 -35.47 24.86 -14.36
N VAL A 17 -36.48 25.72 -14.14
CA VAL A 17 -37.88 25.49 -14.56
C VAL A 17 -37.98 25.30 -16.07
N ASN A 18 -37.25 26.10 -16.84
CA ASN A 18 -37.19 26.03 -18.31
C ASN A 18 -36.25 24.93 -18.84
N ALA A 19 -35.65 24.10 -17.97
CA ALA A 19 -34.68 23.06 -18.33
C ALA A 19 -33.44 23.57 -19.12
N GLN A 20 -33.04 24.83 -18.91
CA GLN A 20 -31.86 25.45 -19.52
C GLN A 20 -30.58 25.10 -18.74
N PHE A 21 -30.25 23.81 -18.65
CA PHE A 21 -29.19 23.28 -17.79
C PHE A 21 -27.78 23.78 -18.11
N ALA A 22 -27.47 24.02 -19.39
CA ALA A 22 -26.16 24.53 -19.81
C ALA A 22 -25.92 25.97 -19.32
N GLU A 23 -26.95 26.80 -19.37
CA GLU A 23 -26.90 28.19 -18.88
C GLU A 23 -26.84 28.22 -17.35
N LEU A 24 -27.61 27.36 -16.68
CA LEU A 24 -27.56 27.20 -15.23
C LEU A 24 -26.17 26.79 -14.75
N ARG A 25 -25.52 25.84 -15.43
CA ARG A 25 -24.14 25.41 -15.14
C ARG A 25 -23.13 26.55 -15.26
N GLY A 26 -23.29 27.39 -16.28
CA GLY A 26 -22.43 28.57 -16.45
C GLY A 26 -22.51 29.56 -15.28
N LEU A 27 -23.61 29.52 -14.51
CA LEU A 27 -23.85 30.37 -13.35
C LEU A 27 -23.54 29.69 -12.01
N THR A 28 -23.38 28.36 -11.96
CA THR A 28 -23.10 27.56 -10.76
C THR A 28 -21.64 27.08 -10.64
N LEU A 29 -20.72 27.54 -11.50
CA LEU A 29 -19.26 27.37 -11.31
C LEU A 29 -18.81 27.96 -9.96
N PRO A 30 -17.74 27.43 -9.32
CA PRO A 30 -17.57 27.47 -7.87
C PRO A 30 -17.60 28.90 -7.34
N GLN A 31 -18.68 29.21 -6.63
CA GLN A 31 -18.87 30.42 -5.87
C GLN A 31 -18.71 30.11 -4.38
N ASP A 32 -18.67 31.16 -3.57
CA ASP A 32 -18.56 31.12 -2.11
C ASP A 32 -19.62 30.18 -1.49
N GLU A 33 -19.21 29.30 -0.56
CA GLU A 33 -20.05 28.28 0.10
C GLU A 33 -21.37 28.85 0.66
N GLN A 34 -21.35 30.12 1.09
CA GLN A 34 -22.52 30.80 1.61
C GLN A 34 -23.58 31.04 0.52
N GLN A 35 -23.17 31.24 -0.73
CA GLN A 35 -24.04 31.48 -1.88
C GLN A 35 -24.75 30.22 -2.32
N ASP A 36 -24.01 29.11 -2.38
CA ASP A 36 -24.57 27.81 -2.72
C ASP A 36 -25.61 27.37 -1.70
N ARG A 37 -25.35 27.60 -0.40
CA ARG A 37 -26.33 27.29 0.65
C ARG A 37 -27.64 28.08 0.52
N GLN A 38 -27.58 29.39 0.24
CA GLN A 38 -28.80 30.20 0.06
C GLN A 38 -29.58 29.77 -1.19
N PHE A 39 -28.88 29.40 -2.26
CA PHE A 39 -29.51 28.88 -3.45
C PHE A 39 -30.18 27.53 -3.20
N HIS A 40 -29.52 26.59 -2.50
CA HIS A 40 -30.12 25.31 -2.13
C HIS A 40 -31.36 25.45 -1.26
N LEU A 41 -31.38 26.40 -0.31
CA LEU A 41 -32.56 26.69 0.51
C LEU A 41 -33.73 27.22 -0.36
N ARG A 42 -33.46 28.16 -1.27
CA ARG A 42 -34.51 28.69 -2.18
C ARG A 42 -35.04 27.60 -3.11
N LEU A 43 -34.18 26.72 -3.63
CA LEU A 43 -34.59 25.57 -4.44
C LEU A 43 -35.46 24.61 -3.61
N ALA A 44 -35.07 24.30 -2.38
CA ALA A 44 -35.83 23.44 -1.48
C ALA A 44 -37.23 24.00 -1.18
N GLU A 45 -37.37 25.32 -1.01
CA GLU A 45 -38.66 25.99 -0.84
C GLU A 45 -39.54 25.97 -2.10
N ALA A 46 -38.92 25.98 -3.28
CA ALA A 46 -39.57 25.91 -4.59
C ALA A 46 -40.04 24.48 -4.96
N ASP A 47 -39.50 23.45 -4.31
CA ASP A 47 -39.77 22.05 -4.65
C ASP A 47 -41.28 21.75 -4.60
N LEU A 48 -41.81 21.17 -5.68
CA LEU A 48 -43.24 20.91 -5.93
C LEU A 48 -44.17 22.14 -5.82
N ARG A 49 -43.64 23.36 -5.65
CA ARG A 49 -44.41 24.62 -5.75
C ARG A 49 -44.24 25.23 -7.12
N GLU A 50 -43.00 25.26 -7.57
CA GLU A 50 -42.55 25.93 -8.78
C GLU A 50 -41.82 24.96 -9.70
N VAL A 51 -41.12 23.98 -9.13
CA VAL A 51 -40.33 23.00 -9.88
C VAL A 51 -40.36 21.64 -9.17
N ASP A 52 -40.44 20.54 -9.91
CA ASP A 52 -40.14 19.22 -9.33
C ASP A 52 -38.62 18.99 -9.41
N LEU A 53 -37.94 19.11 -8.26
CA LEU A 53 -36.49 18.98 -8.21
C LEU A 53 -36.00 17.58 -8.59
N LEU A 54 -36.76 16.52 -8.26
CA LEU A 54 -36.39 15.15 -8.57
C LEU A 54 -36.50 14.87 -10.08
N ASP A 55 -37.59 15.31 -10.71
CA ASP A 55 -37.74 15.20 -12.16
C ASP A 55 -36.71 16.06 -12.92
N CYS A 56 -36.36 17.24 -12.38
CA CYS A 56 -35.25 18.03 -12.91
C CYS A 56 -33.91 17.32 -12.75
N PHE A 57 -33.67 16.68 -11.61
CA PHE A 57 -32.45 15.92 -11.36
C PHE A 57 -32.30 14.76 -12.34
N GLU A 58 -33.36 13.97 -12.56
CA GLU A 58 -33.33 12.86 -13.52
C GLU A 58 -33.02 13.31 -14.94
N ARG A 59 -33.65 14.39 -15.40
CA ARG A 59 -33.40 14.97 -16.72
C ARG A 59 -31.98 15.51 -16.82
N TRP A 60 -31.52 16.27 -15.84
CA TRP A 60 -30.19 16.88 -15.89
C TRP A 60 -29.06 15.85 -15.72
N ALA A 61 -29.21 14.86 -14.83
CA ALA A 61 -28.21 13.82 -14.60
C ALA A 61 -27.99 12.90 -15.81
N SER A 62 -28.87 12.96 -16.82
CA SER A 62 -28.66 12.31 -18.12
C SER A 62 -27.69 13.07 -19.02
N VAL A 63 -27.53 14.38 -18.80
CA VAL A 63 -26.70 15.29 -19.59
C VAL A 63 -25.39 15.60 -18.86
N ASP A 64 -25.46 15.90 -17.56
CA ASP A 64 -24.32 16.27 -16.72
C ASP A 64 -24.57 15.85 -15.27
N GLU A 65 -24.13 14.63 -14.93
CA GLU A 65 -24.32 14.02 -13.63
C GLU A 65 -23.70 14.83 -12.49
N TYR A 66 -22.46 15.29 -12.65
CA TYR A 66 -21.74 15.98 -11.59
C TYR A 66 -22.42 17.31 -11.23
N ALA A 67 -22.78 18.11 -12.23
CA ALA A 67 -23.47 19.39 -11.99
C ALA A 67 -24.86 19.18 -11.37
N ALA A 68 -25.61 18.18 -11.83
CA ALA A 68 -26.91 17.83 -11.26
C ALA A 68 -26.79 17.38 -9.80
N CYS A 69 -25.81 16.52 -9.48
CA CYS A 69 -25.55 16.06 -8.12
C CYS A 69 -25.16 17.21 -7.18
N GLN A 70 -24.27 18.10 -7.60
CA GLN A 70 -23.81 19.23 -6.77
C GLN A 70 -24.90 20.29 -6.54
N THR A 71 -25.82 20.47 -7.48
CA THR A 71 -26.81 21.57 -7.43
C THR A 71 -28.15 21.14 -6.84
N LEU A 72 -28.67 19.98 -7.25
CA LEU A 72 -30.06 19.60 -6.96
C LEU A 72 -30.19 18.66 -5.76
N LEU A 73 -29.23 17.76 -5.54
CA LEU A 73 -29.30 16.80 -4.44
C LEU A 73 -29.21 17.50 -3.06
N PRO A 74 -28.31 18.47 -2.81
CA PRO A 74 -28.33 19.24 -1.56
C PRO A 74 -29.66 19.96 -1.31
N ALA A 75 -30.28 20.51 -2.35
CA ALA A 75 -31.59 21.16 -2.24
C ALA A 75 -32.72 20.15 -1.93
N LEU A 76 -32.70 18.98 -2.56
CA LEU A 76 -33.63 17.88 -2.25
C LEU A 76 -33.49 17.42 -0.78
N GLY A 77 -32.27 17.36 -0.24
CA GLY A 77 -32.02 17.01 1.16
C GLY A 77 -32.63 18.01 2.15
N LEU A 78 -32.70 19.28 1.77
CA LEU A 78 -33.31 20.36 2.55
C LEU A 78 -34.83 20.50 2.32
N SER A 79 -35.38 19.85 1.29
CA SER A 79 -36.81 19.96 0.95
C SER A 79 -37.66 19.20 1.96
N ALA A 80 -38.55 19.92 2.66
CA ALA A 80 -39.56 19.31 3.52
C ALA A 80 -40.59 18.46 2.75
N ARG A 81 -40.59 18.54 1.41
CA ARG A 81 -41.50 17.84 0.50
C ARG A 81 -40.89 16.59 -0.13
N ALA A 82 -39.62 16.30 0.15
CA ALA A 82 -39.01 15.02 -0.16
C ALA A 82 -39.53 13.96 0.83
N ASP A 83 -40.62 13.29 0.44
CA ASP A 83 -41.28 12.21 1.17
C ASP A 83 -40.68 10.83 0.86
N ALA A 84 -41.15 9.78 1.54
CA ALA A 84 -40.62 8.42 1.35
C ALA A 84 -40.69 7.94 -0.11
N ILE A 85 -41.77 8.25 -0.84
CA ILE A 85 -41.93 7.83 -2.23
C ILE A 85 -40.87 8.47 -3.14
N ARG A 86 -40.63 9.78 -2.98
CA ARG A 86 -39.59 10.50 -3.74
C ARG A 86 -38.19 10.01 -3.39
N LEU A 87 -37.92 9.77 -2.11
CA LEU A 87 -36.63 9.24 -1.66
C LEU A 87 -36.39 7.80 -2.11
N GLU A 88 -37.42 6.98 -2.17
CA GLU A 88 -37.35 5.63 -2.75
C GLU A 88 -37.00 5.68 -4.24
N ARG A 89 -37.65 6.57 -5.00
CA ARG A 89 -37.31 6.80 -6.41
C ARG A 89 -35.85 7.23 -6.57
N LEU A 90 -35.35 8.11 -5.69
CA LEU A 90 -33.95 8.51 -5.68
C LEU A 90 -33.00 7.34 -5.37
N LEU A 91 -33.35 6.48 -4.41
CA LEU A 91 -32.59 5.25 -4.10
C LEU A 91 -32.55 4.30 -5.29
N ARG A 92 -33.67 4.13 -6.02
CA ARG A 92 -33.72 3.29 -7.23
C ARG A 92 -32.79 3.78 -8.34
N MET A 93 -32.46 5.08 -8.38
CA MET A 93 -31.49 5.61 -9.35
C MET A 93 -30.04 5.13 -9.09
N VAL A 94 -29.74 4.65 -7.87
CA VAL A 94 -28.41 4.07 -7.54
C VAL A 94 -28.21 2.72 -8.24
N GLN A 95 -29.30 2.02 -8.57
CA GLN A 95 -29.29 0.67 -9.14
C GLN A 95 -28.82 0.66 -10.60
N GLU A 96 -29.12 1.73 -11.34
CA GLU A 96 -29.00 1.73 -12.80
C GLU A 96 -27.61 2.17 -13.32
N ARG A 97 -26.74 2.74 -12.47
CA ARG A 97 -25.53 3.48 -12.91
C ARG A 97 -24.33 3.41 -11.91
N PRO A 98 -23.09 3.73 -12.35
CA PRO A 98 -21.86 3.59 -11.54
C PRO A 98 -21.81 4.39 -10.22
N ASP A 99 -20.87 4.02 -9.35
CA ASP A 99 -20.78 4.36 -7.91
C ASP A 99 -20.72 5.85 -7.52
N SER A 100 -20.43 6.78 -8.44
CA SER A 100 -20.27 8.20 -8.11
C SER A 100 -21.52 8.85 -7.50
N ARG A 101 -22.72 8.46 -7.94
CA ARG A 101 -23.99 9.02 -7.44
C ARG A 101 -24.34 8.56 -6.03
N ALA A 102 -23.89 7.37 -5.64
CA ALA A 102 -24.26 6.75 -4.37
C ALA A 102 -23.84 7.63 -3.18
N ASN A 103 -22.65 8.24 -3.25
CA ASN A 103 -22.16 9.14 -2.21
C ASN A 103 -23.02 10.41 -2.08
N TYR A 104 -23.34 11.07 -3.20
CA TYR A 104 -24.17 12.28 -3.18
C TYR A 104 -25.59 12.01 -2.70
N ILE A 105 -26.17 10.88 -3.12
CA ILE A 105 -27.49 10.45 -2.65
C ILE A 105 -27.43 10.11 -1.16
N SER A 106 -26.37 9.45 -0.69
CA SER A 106 -26.16 9.16 0.73
C SER A 106 -26.11 10.44 1.57
N GLU A 107 -25.35 11.45 1.15
CA GLU A 107 -25.27 12.74 1.85
C GLU A 107 -26.63 13.45 1.89
N THR A 108 -27.37 13.38 0.78
CA THR A 108 -28.71 13.98 0.65
C THR A 108 -29.72 13.33 1.58
N LEU A 109 -29.74 12.00 1.61
CA LEU A 109 -30.59 11.22 2.51
C LEU A 109 -30.20 11.47 3.96
N GLN A 110 -28.92 11.56 4.28
CA GLN A 110 -28.46 11.86 5.64
C GLN A 110 -29.00 13.21 6.13
N VAL A 111 -28.93 14.27 5.32
CA VAL A 111 -29.49 15.59 5.66
C VAL A 111 -31.00 15.49 5.87
N ARG A 112 -31.70 14.79 4.97
CA ARG A 112 -33.16 14.66 5.06
C ARG A 112 -33.58 13.85 6.29
N PHE A 113 -32.93 12.73 6.56
CA PHE A 113 -33.17 11.90 7.74
C PHE A 113 -32.90 12.65 9.04
N ALA A 114 -31.85 13.46 9.09
CA ALA A 114 -31.57 14.31 10.25
C ALA A 114 -32.73 15.30 10.53
N SER A 115 -33.39 15.80 9.48
CA SER A 115 -34.54 16.70 9.61
C SER A 115 -35.86 16.01 9.96
N GLU A 116 -36.06 14.76 9.54
CA GLU A 116 -37.30 14.00 9.72
C GLU A 116 -36.98 12.53 10.11
N PRO A 117 -36.90 12.22 11.42
CA PRO A 117 -36.43 10.92 11.90
C PRO A 117 -37.32 9.71 11.58
N SER A 118 -38.57 9.89 11.16
CA SER A 118 -39.46 8.78 10.78
C SER A 118 -39.22 8.26 9.36
N LEU A 119 -38.74 9.11 8.44
CA LEU A 119 -38.54 8.76 7.03
C LEU A 119 -37.67 7.52 6.77
N PRO A 120 -36.55 7.30 7.49
CA PRO A 120 -35.76 6.08 7.31
C PRO A 120 -36.57 4.82 7.57
N LEU A 121 -37.47 4.85 8.57
CA LEU A 121 -38.32 3.73 8.95
C LEU A 121 -39.41 3.50 7.91
N ASP A 122 -40.03 4.59 7.43
CA ASP A 122 -41.04 4.54 6.38
C ASP A 122 -40.47 3.98 5.07
N LEU A 123 -39.22 4.33 4.74
CA LEU A 123 -38.50 3.78 3.59
C LEU A 123 -38.15 2.29 3.75
N ALA A 124 -37.80 1.84 4.96
CA ALA A 124 -37.46 0.44 5.17
C ALA A 124 -38.63 -0.49 4.83
N ALA A 125 -39.86 -0.06 5.11
CA ALA A 125 -41.08 -0.83 4.82
C ALA A 125 -41.31 -1.06 3.31
N SER A 126 -40.68 -0.27 2.42
CA SER A 126 -40.80 -0.46 0.97
C SER A 126 -39.79 -1.48 0.41
N PHE A 127 -38.81 -1.92 1.20
CA PHE A 127 -37.76 -2.84 0.73
C PHE A 127 -38.29 -4.26 0.53
N ASP A 128 -39.35 -4.61 1.24
CA ASP A 128 -40.07 -5.89 1.13
C ASP A 128 -41.25 -5.82 0.13
N SER A 129 -41.34 -4.77 -0.69
CA SER A 129 -42.39 -4.62 -1.70
C SER A 129 -42.21 -5.56 -2.91
N GLU A 130 -43.22 -5.66 -3.78
CA GLU A 130 -43.19 -6.52 -5.00
C GLU A 130 -42.01 -6.23 -5.95
N VAL A 131 -41.43 -5.02 -5.87
CA VAL A 131 -40.23 -4.61 -6.61
C VAL A 131 -39.12 -4.31 -5.60
N PRO A 132 -38.32 -5.30 -5.19
CA PRO A 132 -37.35 -5.14 -4.13
C PRO A 132 -36.25 -4.15 -4.53
N ILE A 133 -35.79 -3.39 -3.55
CA ILE A 133 -34.63 -2.52 -3.68
C ILE A 133 -33.37 -3.39 -3.66
N ASP A 134 -32.44 -3.15 -4.59
CA ASP A 134 -31.16 -3.87 -4.65
C ASP A 134 -30.29 -3.62 -3.39
N ASP A 135 -29.29 -4.49 -3.20
CA ASP A 135 -28.39 -4.42 -2.04
C ASP A 135 -27.64 -3.08 -1.98
N LYS A 136 -27.28 -2.52 -3.13
CA LYS A 136 -26.52 -1.27 -3.21
C LYS A 136 -27.30 -0.07 -2.69
N ALA A 137 -28.55 0.10 -3.13
CA ALA A 137 -29.43 1.15 -2.64
C ALA A 137 -29.80 0.91 -1.17
N CYS A 138 -29.98 -0.34 -0.74
CA CYS A 138 -30.14 -0.68 0.68
C CYS A 138 -28.95 -0.21 1.52
N ARG A 139 -27.70 -0.40 1.05
CA ARG A 139 -26.48 0.08 1.75
C ARG A 139 -26.38 1.60 1.79
N VAL A 140 -26.81 2.31 0.73
CA VAL A 140 -26.88 3.78 0.72
C VAL A 140 -27.87 4.28 1.77
N TRP A 141 -29.08 3.71 1.80
CA TRP A 141 -30.08 4.01 2.84
C TRP A 141 -29.52 3.72 4.24
N ALA A 142 -28.94 2.54 4.44
CA ALA A 142 -28.43 2.10 5.74
C ALA A 142 -27.32 3.02 6.25
N THR A 143 -26.37 3.39 5.40
CA THR A 143 -25.29 4.32 5.74
C THR A 143 -25.85 5.69 6.09
N SER A 144 -26.79 6.20 5.29
CA SER A 144 -27.44 7.50 5.52
C SER A 144 -28.20 7.52 6.85
N PHE A 145 -28.94 6.45 7.16
CA PHE A 145 -29.70 6.32 8.40
C PHE A 145 -28.78 6.20 9.61
N ALA A 146 -27.77 5.33 9.56
CA ALA A 146 -26.81 5.14 10.63
C ALA A 146 -25.98 6.41 10.93
N MET A 147 -25.66 7.22 9.92
CA MET A 147 -24.96 8.50 10.11
C MET A 147 -25.87 9.60 10.66
N ALA A 148 -27.16 9.62 10.29
CA ALA A 148 -28.11 10.62 10.78
C ALA A 148 -28.58 10.32 12.22
N HIS A 149 -28.91 9.05 12.51
CA HIS A 149 -29.52 8.62 13.77
C HIS A 149 -28.92 7.27 14.24
N PRO A 150 -27.67 7.25 14.71
CA PRO A 150 -26.94 6.02 15.00
C PRO A 150 -27.60 5.12 16.04
N VAL A 151 -28.20 5.70 17.09
CA VAL A 151 -28.89 4.93 18.15
C VAL A 151 -30.22 4.37 17.65
N ALA A 152 -31.00 5.14 16.87
CA ALA A 152 -32.25 4.67 16.30
C ALA A 152 -32.02 3.55 15.26
N ALA A 153 -30.95 3.68 14.47
CA ALA A 153 -30.53 2.63 13.55
C ALA A 153 -30.15 1.33 14.28
N ALA A 154 -29.42 1.42 15.39
CA ALA A 154 -29.12 0.25 16.21
C ALA A 154 -30.37 -0.37 16.84
N GLN A 155 -31.29 0.45 17.34
CA GLN A 155 -32.56 -0.03 17.86
C GLN A 155 -33.39 -0.74 16.79
N PHE A 156 -33.42 -0.21 15.56
CA PHE A 156 -34.11 -0.84 14.44
C PHE A 156 -33.63 -2.26 14.15
N VAL A 157 -32.31 -2.50 14.22
CA VAL A 157 -31.72 -3.84 14.08
C VAL A 157 -32.13 -4.72 15.25
N ILE A 158 -32.06 -4.21 16.49
CA ILE A 158 -32.41 -4.96 17.70
C ILE A 158 -33.85 -5.46 17.64
N ASP A 159 -34.78 -4.60 17.22
CA ASP A 159 -36.20 -4.92 17.10
C ASP A 159 -36.49 -6.02 16.06
N ARG A 160 -35.51 -6.37 15.21
CA ARG A 160 -35.64 -7.29 14.07
C ARG A 160 -34.65 -8.46 14.10
N LEU A 161 -34.02 -8.74 15.25
CA LEU A 161 -33.08 -9.85 15.41
C LEU A 161 -33.71 -11.24 15.25
N GLU A 162 -35.05 -11.35 15.26
CA GLU A 162 -35.74 -12.61 14.98
C GLU A 162 -35.83 -12.86 13.47
N PRO A 163 -35.38 -14.03 12.95
CA PRO A 163 -35.39 -14.35 11.51
C PRO A 163 -36.79 -14.32 10.86
N SER A 164 -37.84 -14.39 11.66
CA SER A 164 -39.25 -14.31 11.23
C SER A 164 -39.80 -12.88 11.14
N ALA A 165 -39.03 -11.87 11.54
CA ALA A 165 -39.43 -10.47 11.37
C ALA A 165 -39.31 -10.07 9.89
N GLY A 166 -40.28 -9.30 9.38
CA GLY A 166 -40.14 -8.60 8.10
C GLY A 166 -38.94 -7.65 8.11
N ASP A 167 -38.49 -7.22 6.93
CA ASP A 167 -37.39 -6.29 6.66
C ASP A 167 -35.96 -6.83 6.98
N GLN A 168 -35.71 -8.15 6.85
CA GLN A 168 -34.38 -8.73 7.11
C GLN A 168 -33.28 -8.12 6.21
N THR A 169 -33.62 -7.73 4.99
CA THR A 169 -32.70 -7.03 4.07
C THR A 169 -32.27 -5.69 4.63
N ALA A 170 -33.21 -4.90 5.15
CA ALA A 170 -32.94 -3.61 5.78
C ALA A 170 -32.09 -3.77 7.04
N ALA A 171 -32.45 -4.72 7.92
CA ALA A 171 -31.68 -5.00 9.13
C ALA A 171 -30.24 -5.45 8.82
N SER A 172 -30.06 -6.29 7.80
CA SER A 172 -28.74 -6.77 7.35
C SER A 172 -27.89 -5.65 6.76
N ALA A 173 -28.45 -4.76 5.94
CA ALA A 173 -27.72 -3.60 5.43
C ALA A 173 -27.34 -2.63 6.57
N LEU A 174 -28.26 -2.43 7.52
CA LEU A 174 -28.07 -1.48 8.62
C LEU A 174 -27.02 -1.93 9.62
N VAL A 175 -26.96 -3.22 9.96
CA VAL A 175 -26.00 -3.73 10.96
C VAL A 175 -24.54 -3.51 10.53
N VAL A 176 -24.27 -3.52 9.23
CA VAL A 176 -22.95 -3.24 8.66
C VAL A 176 -22.62 -1.74 8.70
N ALA A 177 -23.64 -0.89 8.57
CA ALA A 177 -23.50 0.56 8.54
C ALA A 177 -23.43 1.24 9.92
N ILE A 178 -23.91 0.58 10.97
CA ILE A 178 -23.93 1.12 12.34
C ILE A 178 -22.50 1.52 12.79
N PRO A 179 -22.32 2.70 13.42
CA PRO A 179 -21.04 3.08 13.99
C PRO A 179 -20.78 2.36 15.33
N TRP A 180 -20.37 1.09 15.27
CA TRP A 180 -20.11 0.20 16.42
C TRP A 180 -19.20 0.76 17.53
N ARG A 181 -18.43 1.82 17.25
CA ARG A 181 -17.53 2.48 18.20
C ARG A 181 -18.16 3.63 18.97
N ALA A 182 -19.31 4.14 18.53
CA ALA A 182 -20.05 5.15 19.29
C ALA A 182 -20.49 4.53 20.62
N VAL A 183 -20.25 5.23 21.72
CA VAL A 183 -20.45 4.67 23.08
C VAL A 183 -21.92 4.32 23.28
N GLU A 184 -22.83 5.19 22.87
CA GLU A 184 -24.28 5.02 23.03
C GLU A 184 -24.81 3.81 22.24
N VAL A 185 -24.30 3.62 21.02
CA VAL A 185 -24.64 2.47 20.17
C VAL A 185 -24.09 1.19 20.79
N ARG A 186 -22.83 1.19 21.23
CA ARG A 186 -22.19 0.03 21.82
C ARG A 186 -22.91 -0.42 23.09
N ASP A 187 -23.28 0.50 23.96
CA ASP A 187 -23.96 0.19 25.23
C ASP A 187 -25.36 -0.40 24.96
N LEU A 188 -26.06 0.10 23.94
CA LEU A 188 -27.34 -0.45 23.47
C LEU A 188 -27.18 -1.88 22.91
N LEU A 189 -26.22 -2.11 22.01
CA LEU A 189 -25.95 -3.41 21.41
C LEU A 189 -25.45 -4.43 22.45
N ALA A 190 -24.63 -3.99 23.42
CA ALA A 190 -24.12 -4.85 24.50
C ALA A 190 -25.24 -5.39 25.40
N SER A 191 -26.34 -4.64 25.54
CA SER A 191 -27.53 -5.08 26.28
C SER A 191 -28.30 -6.20 25.56
N HIS A 192 -28.09 -6.36 24.24
CA HIS A 192 -28.75 -7.36 23.38
C HIS A 192 -27.77 -8.35 22.74
N ARG A 193 -26.55 -8.45 23.29
CA ARG A 193 -25.43 -9.20 22.70
C ARG A 193 -25.74 -10.66 22.34
N GLN A 194 -26.52 -11.36 23.16
CA GLN A 194 -26.80 -12.79 22.92
C GLN A 194 -27.73 -13.01 21.73
N SER A 195 -28.78 -12.19 21.62
CA SER A 195 -29.70 -12.21 20.48
C SER A 195 -28.97 -11.81 19.20
N LEU A 196 -28.15 -10.76 19.27
CA LEU A 196 -27.35 -10.30 18.14
C LEU A 196 -26.35 -11.36 17.68
N LEU A 197 -25.62 -11.99 18.61
CA LEU A 197 -24.68 -13.08 18.29
C LEU A 197 -25.39 -14.28 17.64
N THR A 198 -26.60 -14.61 18.10
CA THR A 198 -27.39 -15.72 17.55
C THR A 198 -27.85 -15.41 16.13
N TRP A 199 -28.36 -14.20 15.90
CA TRP A 199 -28.75 -13.74 14.56
C TRP A 199 -27.56 -13.67 13.60
N LEU A 200 -26.43 -13.09 14.02
CA LEU A 200 -25.19 -13.04 13.21
C LEU A 200 -24.65 -14.43 12.86
N LYS A 201 -24.78 -15.42 13.76
CA LYS A 201 -24.43 -16.81 13.45
C LYS A 201 -25.33 -17.40 12.35
N GLY A 202 -26.62 -17.08 12.36
CA GLY A 202 -27.54 -17.47 11.28
C GLY A 202 -27.16 -16.84 9.94
N LEU A 203 -26.74 -15.57 9.94
CA LEU A 203 -26.31 -14.88 8.72
C LEU A 203 -25.01 -15.44 8.11
N LEU A 204 -24.19 -16.17 8.86
CA LEU A 204 -22.99 -16.81 8.30
C LEU A 204 -23.33 -17.81 7.19
N GLU A 205 -24.55 -18.37 7.17
CA GLU A 205 -25.00 -19.33 6.16
C GLU A 205 -25.42 -18.65 4.84
N THR A 206 -25.89 -17.40 4.89
CA THR A 206 -26.51 -16.70 3.75
C THR A 206 -25.70 -15.50 3.26
N ASN A 207 -25.00 -14.79 4.15
CA ASN A 207 -24.21 -13.60 3.87
C ASN A 207 -22.96 -13.52 4.76
N ALA A 208 -22.02 -14.44 4.50
CA ALA A 208 -20.87 -14.65 5.38
C ALA A 208 -19.96 -13.43 5.55
N ASP A 209 -19.77 -12.59 4.52
CA ASP A 209 -18.81 -11.47 4.60
C ASP A 209 -19.28 -10.36 5.56
N ASP A 210 -20.52 -9.89 5.41
CA ASP A 210 -21.12 -8.87 6.29
C ASP A 210 -21.27 -9.40 7.73
N ALA A 211 -21.64 -10.67 7.88
CA ALA A 211 -21.72 -11.32 9.19
C ALA A 211 -20.36 -11.34 9.90
N TRP A 212 -19.27 -11.69 9.19
CA TRP A 212 -17.92 -11.66 9.76
C TRP A 212 -17.47 -10.25 10.12
N TYR A 213 -17.78 -9.24 9.30
CA TYR A 213 -17.52 -7.85 9.64
C TYR A 213 -18.18 -7.49 10.98
N CYS A 214 -19.48 -7.78 11.13
CA CYS A 214 -20.24 -7.47 12.34
C CYS A 214 -19.74 -8.26 13.56
N LEU A 215 -19.42 -9.55 13.40
CA LEU A 215 -18.83 -10.37 14.47
C LEU A 215 -17.49 -9.83 14.94
N VAL A 216 -16.65 -9.31 14.03
CA VAL A 216 -15.38 -8.67 14.37
C VAL A 216 -15.58 -7.37 15.17
N GLN A 217 -16.62 -6.58 14.84
CA GLN A 217 -16.97 -5.39 15.62
C GLN A 217 -17.54 -5.75 17.00
N LEU A 218 -18.48 -6.70 17.05
CA LEU A 218 -19.07 -7.20 18.30
C LEU A 218 -18.00 -7.79 19.22
N GLY A 219 -17.07 -8.56 18.66
CA GLY A 219 -15.93 -9.15 19.39
C GLY A 219 -14.98 -8.14 20.04
N GLN A 220 -15.10 -6.83 19.73
CA GLN A 220 -14.34 -5.80 20.45
C GLN A 220 -14.86 -5.57 21.88
N PHE A 221 -16.10 -5.93 22.18
CA PHE A 221 -16.71 -5.73 23.50
C PHE A 221 -17.54 -6.91 24.02
N ASP A 222 -17.73 -7.97 23.23
CA ASP A 222 -18.35 -9.23 23.63
C ASP A 222 -17.37 -10.40 23.55
N ALA A 223 -17.24 -11.17 24.64
CA ALA A 223 -16.26 -12.24 24.74
C ALA A 223 -16.63 -13.47 23.90
N ASP A 224 -17.92 -13.77 23.73
CA ASP A 224 -18.37 -14.94 22.97
C ASP A 224 -18.18 -14.73 21.47
N ALA A 225 -18.46 -13.52 20.97
CA ALA A 225 -18.13 -13.11 19.60
C ALA A 225 -16.61 -13.10 19.37
N ASP A 226 -15.82 -12.59 20.31
CA ASP A 226 -14.35 -12.61 20.23
C ASP A 226 -13.80 -14.05 20.14
N MET A 227 -14.32 -14.96 20.96
CA MET A 227 -13.96 -16.39 20.89
C MET A 227 -14.32 -17.00 19.54
N LEU A 228 -15.48 -16.68 18.98
CA LEU A 228 -15.89 -17.17 17.66
C LEU A 228 -14.96 -16.65 16.55
N VAL A 229 -14.60 -15.37 16.57
CA VAL A 229 -13.63 -14.78 15.63
C VAL A 229 -12.25 -15.42 15.81
N ALA A 230 -11.80 -15.59 17.04
CA ALA A 230 -10.52 -16.22 17.34
C ALA A 230 -10.47 -17.68 16.87
N ASP A 231 -11.59 -18.41 16.95
CA ASP A 231 -11.73 -19.77 16.44
C ASP A 231 -11.75 -19.81 14.91
N ALA A 232 -12.45 -18.88 14.25
CA ALA A 232 -12.45 -18.73 12.80
C ALA A 232 -11.04 -18.46 12.25
N LEU A 233 -10.24 -17.64 12.94
CA LEU A 233 -8.83 -17.42 12.60
C LEU A 233 -7.99 -18.69 12.77
N LYS A 234 -8.27 -19.55 13.76
CA LYS A 234 -7.56 -20.84 13.92
C LYS A 234 -7.89 -21.81 12.78
N HIS A 235 -9.14 -21.81 12.34
CA HIS A 235 -9.62 -22.67 11.25
C HIS A 235 -9.35 -22.09 9.86
N GLY A 236 -8.75 -20.89 9.77
CA GLY A 236 -8.34 -20.28 8.51
C GLY A 236 -9.47 -19.71 7.66
N VAL A 237 -10.52 -19.18 8.29
CA VAL A 237 -11.63 -18.53 7.59
C VAL A 237 -11.16 -17.18 7.02
N SER A 238 -10.99 -17.09 5.70
CA SER A 238 -10.45 -15.89 5.03
C SER A 238 -11.26 -14.62 5.28
N ALA A 239 -12.60 -14.68 5.25
CA ALA A 239 -13.45 -13.51 5.52
C ALA A 239 -13.25 -12.95 6.94
N ALA A 240 -13.16 -13.82 7.95
CA ALA A 240 -12.84 -13.39 9.32
C ALA A 240 -11.45 -12.74 9.37
N ALA A 241 -10.43 -13.34 8.74
CA ALA A 241 -9.08 -12.78 8.70
C ALA A 241 -9.02 -11.41 8.00
N PHE A 242 -9.76 -11.25 6.91
CA PHE A 242 -9.89 -9.98 6.18
C PHE A 242 -10.43 -8.88 7.10
N HIS A 243 -11.54 -9.13 7.79
CA HIS A 243 -12.17 -8.12 8.66
C HIS A 243 -11.37 -7.84 9.92
N VAL A 244 -10.72 -8.86 10.50
CA VAL A 244 -9.77 -8.67 11.61
C VAL A 244 -8.61 -7.78 11.15
N ALA A 245 -8.00 -8.02 9.99
CA ALA A 245 -6.92 -7.16 9.48
C ALA A 245 -7.37 -5.70 9.32
N ARG A 246 -8.61 -5.47 8.83
CA ARG A 246 -9.19 -4.12 8.71
C ARG A 246 -9.53 -3.47 10.05
N SER A 247 -9.85 -4.22 11.09
CA SER A 247 -10.13 -3.64 12.41
C SER A 247 -8.86 -3.13 13.10
N LEU A 248 -7.69 -3.72 12.82
CA LEU A 248 -6.39 -3.34 13.41
C LEU A 248 -6.00 -1.88 13.22
N PHE A 249 -6.48 -1.21 12.16
CA PHE A 249 -6.22 0.22 11.95
C PHE A 249 -6.72 1.08 13.11
N SER A 250 -7.80 0.67 13.76
CA SER A 250 -8.41 1.39 14.87
C SER A 250 -7.86 1.06 16.24
N ILE A 251 -7.12 -0.03 16.37
CA ILE A 251 -6.60 -0.49 17.66
C ILE A 251 -5.32 0.26 17.98
N GLY A 252 -5.27 0.91 19.14
CA GLY A 252 -4.07 1.62 19.64
C GLY A 252 -3.23 0.80 20.63
N GLY A 253 -3.80 -0.24 21.23
CA GLY A 253 -3.17 -1.05 22.27
C GLY A 253 -2.33 -2.22 21.77
N THR A 254 -1.79 -3.00 22.70
CA THR A 254 -1.05 -4.27 22.44
C THR A 254 -1.93 -5.51 22.61
N THR A 255 -3.22 -5.33 22.84
CA THR A 255 -4.24 -6.38 22.95
C THR A 255 -5.32 -6.19 21.89
N TYR A 256 -6.04 -7.27 21.59
CA TYR A 256 -7.11 -7.34 20.59
C TYR A 256 -8.37 -7.95 21.21
N GLY A 257 -9.54 -7.41 20.86
CA GLY A 257 -10.83 -7.97 21.24
C GLY A 257 -11.17 -7.82 22.73
N ALA A 258 -12.40 -8.21 23.08
CA ALA A 258 -12.92 -8.19 24.44
C ALA A 258 -12.14 -9.13 25.39
N GLY A 259 -11.61 -10.24 24.86
CA GLY A 259 -10.79 -11.19 25.58
C GLY A 259 -9.35 -10.72 25.85
N ASN A 260 -8.98 -9.52 25.40
CA ASN A 260 -7.64 -8.95 25.54
C ASN A 260 -6.53 -9.88 25.01
N ALA A 261 -6.78 -10.54 23.88
CA ALA A 261 -5.80 -11.42 23.26
C ALA A 261 -4.52 -10.64 22.90
N PRO A 262 -3.30 -11.18 23.13
CA PRO A 262 -2.07 -10.50 22.74
C PRO A 262 -2.01 -10.23 21.24
N LEU A 263 -1.87 -8.96 20.85
CA LEU A 263 -1.93 -8.53 19.44
C LEU A 263 -0.86 -9.23 18.58
N GLY A 264 0.32 -9.49 19.12
CA GLY A 264 1.38 -10.22 18.40
C GLY A 264 0.95 -11.63 17.97
N GLY A 265 0.13 -12.32 18.78
CA GLY A 265 -0.42 -13.63 18.43
C GLY A 265 -1.45 -13.55 17.31
N VAL A 266 -2.27 -12.49 17.29
CA VAL A 266 -3.25 -12.22 16.23
C VAL A 266 -2.55 -11.87 14.93
N LEU A 267 -1.59 -10.94 14.96
CA LEU A 267 -0.78 -10.56 13.79
C LEU A 267 -0.07 -11.77 13.19
N GLN A 268 0.55 -12.61 14.01
CA GLN A 268 1.24 -13.81 13.53
C GLN A 268 0.29 -14.74 12.76
N ARG A 269 -0.93 -14.95 13.27
CA ARG A 269 -1.92 -15.80 12.61
C ARG A 269 -2.36 -15.20 11.27
N LEU A 270 -2.65 -13.91 11.24
CA LEU A 270 -3.00 -13.21 9.99
C LEU A 270 -1.90 -13.33 8.94
N VAL A 271 -0.64 -13.18 9.35
CA VAL A 271 0.51 -13.34 8.46
C VAL A 271 0.61 -14.77 7.93
N THR A 272 0.45 -15.78 8.79
CA THR A 272 0.43 -17.19 8.37
C THR A 272 -0.69 -17.47 7.37
N LEU A 273 -1.89 -16.93 7.61
CA LEU A 273 -3.03 -17.06 6.69
C LEU A 273 -2.76 -16.34 5.36
N ALA A 274 -2.21 -15.13 5.37
CA ALA A 274 -1.85 -14.40 4.15
C ALA A 274 -0.71 -15.04 3.35
N CYS A 275 0.19 -15.79 4.01
CA CYS A 275 1.16 -16.61 3.30
C CYS A 275 0.48 -17.77 2.55
N ALA A 276 -0.57 -18.35 3.11
CA ALA A 276 -1.34 -19.43 2.50
C ALA A 276 -2.34 -18.93 1.42
N ASP A 277 -3.01 -17.80 1.67
CA ASP A 277 -4.04 -17.21 0.81
C ASP A 277 -3.64 -15.80 0.33
N LYS A 278 -3.39 -15.68 -0.98
CA LYS A 278 -2.97 -14.42 -1.62
C LYS A 278 -4.02 -13.32 -1.52
N SER A 279 -5.30 -13.64 -1.40
CA SER A 279 -6.38 -12.65 -1.33
C SER A 279 -6.29 -11.77 -0.06
N LEU A 280 -5.69 -12.30 1.01
CA LEU A 280 -5.53 -11.61 2.29
C LEU A 280 -4.29 -10.70 2.34
N CYS A 281 -3.31 -10.89 1.45
CA CYS A 281 -2.03 -10.21 1.51
C CYS A 281 -2.17 -8.69 1.58
N GLY A 282 -3.01 -8.08 0.74
CA GLY A 282 -3.15 -6.62 0.70
C GLY A 282 -3.61 -6.02 2.03
N ASN A 283 -4.60 -6.62 2.69
CA ASN A 283 -5.11 -6.09 3.97
C ASN A 283 -4.15 -6.37 5.12
N VAL A 284 -3.53 -7.54 5.16
CA VAL A 284 -2.54 -7.89 6.21
C VAL A 284 -1.28 -7.04 6.07
N ASP A 285 -0.83 -6.77 4.83
CA ASP A 285 0.28 -5.87 4.53
C ASP A 285 0.01 -4.45 5.04
N LEU A 286 -1.15 -3.88 4.71
CA LEU A 286 -1.54 -2.56 5.19
C LEU A 286 -1.71 -2.52 6.72
N ALA A 287 -2.24 -3.60 7.33
CA ALA A 287 -2.38 -3.70 8.78
C ALA A 287 -1.02 -3.73 9.49
N LEU A 288 -0.07 -4.54 9.02
CA LEU A 288 1.30 -4.55 9.53
C LEU A 288 1.99 -3.20 9.36
N SER A 289 1.84 -2.57 8.18
CA SER A 289 2.37 -1.23 7.92
C SER A 289 1.80 -0.19 8.88
N SER A 290 0.51 -0.28 9.22
CA SER A 290 -0.13 0.56 10.24
C SER A 290 0.44 0.32 11.64
N CYS A 291 0.65 -0.94 12.04
CA CYS A 291 1.25 -1.31 13.31
C CYS A 291 2.70 -0.81 13.44
N LEU A 292 3.50 -0.82 12.37
CA LEU A 292 4.86 -0.26 12.38
C LEU A 292 4.89 1.24 12.68
N ARG A 293 3.86 1.98 12.29
CA ARG A 293 3.76 3.43 12.54
C ARG A 293 3.41 3.74 14.01
N LYS A 294 2.80 2.80 14.73
CA LYS A 294 2.37 2.95 16.12
C LYS A 294 3.46 2.48 17.07
N ALA A 295 3.98 3.37 17.93
CA ALA A 295 5.14 3.08 18.77
C ALA A 295 4.97 1.85 19.70
N SER A 296 3.77 1.67 20.27
CA SER A 296 3.43 0.52 21.14
C SER A 296 3.35 -0.81 20.40
N GLN A 297 3.02 -0.81 19.11
CA GLN A 297 2.78 -2.01 18.30
C GLN A 297 3.98 -2.37 17.41
N ARG A 298 4.88 -1.42 17.17
CA ARG A 298 6.06 -1.60 16.31
C ARG A 298 6.88 -2.84 16.66
N PRO A 299 7.21 -3.13 17.93
CA PRO A 299 7.99 -4.34 18.26
C PRO A 299 7.26 -5.63 17.86
N LEU A 300 5.94 -5.68 18.04
CA LEU A 300 5.12 -6.84 17.68
C LEU A 300 5.10 -7.07 16.17
N ALA A 301 4.99 -6.00 15.39
CA ALA A 301 5.03 -6.07 13.94
C ALA A 301 6.42 -6.52 13.43
N ILE A 302 7.50 -5.97 14.00
CA ILE A 302 8.88 -6.40 13.68
C ILE A 302 9.07 -7.89 13.99
N ASP A 303 8.57 -8.39 15.12
CA ASP A 303 8.67 -9.80 15.47
C ASP A 303 7.94 -10.72 14.47
N CYS A 304 6.78 -10.31 13.96
CA CYS A 304 6.09 -11.03 12.89
C CYS A 304 6.91 -11.02 11.58
N LEU A 305 7.51 -9.88 11.22
CA LEU A 305 8.36 -9.77 10.02
C LEU A 305 9.64 -10.60 10.13
N ARG A 306 10.26 -10.70 11.31
CA ARG A 306 11.41 -11.58 11.53
C ARG A 306 11.08 -13.04 11.21
N ARG A 307 9.88 -13.50 11.53
CA ARG A 307 9.42 -14.88 11.27
C ARG A 307 9.08 -15.15 9.81
N LEU A 308 8.86 -14.10 9.00
CA LEU A 308 8.61 -14.24 7.56
C LEU A 308 9.83 -14.69 6.76
N GLY A 309 11.03 -14.71 7.36
CA GLY A 309 12.23 -15.25 6.70
C GLY A 309 12.05 -16.69 6.22
N ASP A 310 11.25 -17.48 6.94
CA ASP A 310 10.96 -18.89 6.64
C ASP A 310 9.70 -19.05 5.75
N GLY A 311 9.14 -17.93 5.28
CA GLY A 311 7.91 -17.88 4.49
C GLY A 311 8.11 -18.22 3.01
N PRO A 312 7.07 -18.01 2.18
CA PRO A 312 7.15 -18.27 0.74
C PRO A 312 8.16 -17.36 0.04
N ASN A 313 8.70 -17.79 -1.10
CA ASN A 313 9.74 -17.04 -1.82
C ASN A 313 9.30 -15.65 -2.31
N ASP A 314 8.00 -15.41 -2.47
CA ASP A 314 7.39 -14.16 -2.93
C ASP A 314 6.94 -13.24 -1.76
N VAL A 315 7.44 -13.46 -0.53
CA VAL A 315 7.07 -12.67 0.67
C VAL A 315 7.21 -11.15 0.46
N LEU A 316 8.29 -10.68 -0.15
CA LEU A 316 8.50 -9.23 -0.34
C LEU A 316 7.49 -8.63 -1.33
N GLU A 317 7.06 -9.40 -2.33
CA GLU A 317 6.04 -8.95 -3.29
C GLU A 317 4.66 -8.94 -2.65
N ARG A 318 4.34 -9.95 -1.84
CA ARG A 318 3.07 -10.05 -1.11
C ARG A 318 2.87 -8.95 -0.07
N PHE A 319 3.96 -8.55 0.59
CA PHE A 319 3.95 -7.57 1.68
C PHE A 319 4.75 -6.31 1.31
N ASN A 320 4.50 -5.77 0.12
CA ASN A 320 5.28 -4.67 -0.43
C ASN A 320 5.21 -3.39 0.44
N SER A 321 4.03 -3.05 0.96
CA SER A 321 3.82 -1.81 1.72
C SER A 321 4.57 -1.80 3.06
N VAL A 322 4.61 -2.93 3.76
CA VAL A 322 5.34 -3.07 5.01
C VAL A 322 6.84 -3.09 4.76
N PHE A 323 7.34 -3.80 3.73
CA PHE A 323 8.77 -3.79 3.41
C PHE A 323 9.25 -2.43 2.89
N TYR A 324 8.41 -1.68 2.18
CA TYR A 324 8.70 -0.29 1.85
C TYR A 324 8.88 0.58 3.11
N ALA A 325 8.00 0.42 4.09
CA ALA A 325 8.10 1.12 5.37
C ALA A 325 9.36 0.69 6.16
N VAL A 326 9.70 -0.60 6.16
CA VAL A 326 10.91 -1.12 6.81
C VAL A 326 12.18 -0.58 6.14
N CYS A 327 12.27 -0.57 4.81
CA CYS A 327 13.44 -0.05 4.09
C CYS A 327 13.71 1.43 4.39
N SER A 328 12.64 2.19 4.65
CA SER A 328 12.72 3.59 5.04
C SER A 328 13.23 3.80 6.48
N ASP A 329 13.17 2.77 7.34
CA ASP A 329 13.66 2.77 8.71
C ASP A 329 14.90 1.88 8.85
N ALA A 330 16.08 2.52 8.81
CA ALA A 330 17.37 1.84 8.89
C ALA A 330 17.50 0.91 10.12
N THR A 331 16.86 1.24 11.25
CA THR A 331 16.95 0.43 12.48
C THR A 331 16.15 -0.86 12.36
N SER A 332 14.92 -0.80 11.84
CA SER A 332 14.10 -1.99 11.60
C SER A 332 14.68 -2.84 10.47
N PHE A 333 15.18 -2.22 9.41
CA PHE A 333 15.79 -2.91 8.28
C PHE A 333 17.01 -3.73 8.69
N ARG A 334 17.98 -3.11 9.38
CA ARG A 334 19.22 -3.81 9.79
C ARG A 334 18.92 -4.98 10.72
N ASP A 335 17.94 -4.81 11.61
CA ASP A 335 17.51 -5.82 12.58
C ASP A 335 16.92 -7.04 11.87
N ILE A 336 15.92 -6.82 11.00
CA ILE A 336 15.27 -7.90 10.23
C ILE A 336 16.27 -8.60 9.31
N LEU A 337 17.08 -7.85 8.54
CA LEU A 337 18.07 -8.42 7.63
C LEU A 337 19.10 -9.27 8.38
N THR A 338 19.62 -8.76 9.50
CA THR A 338 20.61 -9.49 10.32
C THR A 338 20.00 -10.75 10.93
N GLY A 339 18.76 -10.66 11.43
CA GLY A 339 18.02 -11.81 11.93
C GLY A 339 17.83 -12.90 10.86
N TRP A 340 17.43 -12.54 9.64
CA TRP A 340 17.29 -13.49 8.55
C TRP A 340 18.63 -14.09 8.09
N LEU A 341 19.69 -13.29 8.00
CA LEU A 341 21.03 -13.78 7.66
C LEU A 341 21.56 -14.78 8.70
N LEU A 342 21.19 -14.62 9.98
CA LEU A 342 21.55 -15.53 11.06
C LEU A 342 20.64 -16.76 11.16
N SER A 343 19.39 -16.68 10.68
CA SER A 343 18.41 -17.76 10.79
C SER A 343 18.76 -18.95 9.88
N PRO A 344 18.86 -20.19 10.40
CA PRO A 344 19.11 -21.37 9.56
C PRO A 344 17.91 -21.72 8.66
N SER A 345 16.70 -21.37 9.06
CA SER A 345 15.45 -21.70 8.36
C SER A 345 15.04 -20.66 7.31
N ALA A 346 15.68 -19.49 7.31
CA ALA A 346 15.30 -18.42 6.39
C ALA A 346 15.63 -18.79 4.94
N SER A 347 14.66 -18.56 4.05
CA SER A 347 14.81 -18.80 2.62
C SER A 347 15.85 -17.85 2.03
N LEU A 348 16.82 -18.43 1.31
CA LEU A 348 17.84 -17.68 0.58
C LEU A 348 17.21 -16.72 -0.44
N THR A 349 16.06 -17.07 -1.02
CA THR A 349 15.32 -16.21 -1.97
C THR A 349 14.78 -14.97 -1.28
N VAL A 350 14.24 -15.12 -0.07
CA VAL A 350 13.70 -14.02 0.73
C VAL A 350 14.83 -13.07 1.18
N ILE A 351 15.96 -13.63 1.62
CA ILE A 351 17.17 -12.86 1.96
C ILE A 351 17.69 -12.11 0.73
N SER A 352 17.77 -12.77 -0.43
CA SER A 352 18.20 -12.13 -1.68
C SER A 352 17.26 -10.98 -2.08
N GLY A 353 15.94 -11.17 -1.96
CA GLY A 353 14.96 -10.11 -2.19
C GLY A 353 15.18 -8.89 -1.29
N MET A 354 15.52 -9.10 -0.02
CA MET A 354 15.82 -8.02 0.93
C MET A 354 17.14 -7.32 0.60
N LEU A 355 18.17 -8.08 0.23
CA LEU A 355 19.47 -7.54 -0.20
C LEU A 355 19.33 -6.73 -1.50
N ASN A 356 18.45 -7.12 -2.41
CA ASN A 356 18.17 -6.34 -3.62
C ASN A 356 17.63 -4.94 -3.31
N GLN A 357 16.97 -4.72 -2.17
CA GLN A 357 16.53 -3.38 -1.75
C GLN A 357 17.73 -2.45 -1.45
N VAL A 358 18.87 -3.01 -1.04
CA VAL A 358 20.13 -2.28 -0.86
C VAL A 358 20.73 -1.90 -2.21
N THR A 359 20.75 -2.85 -3.16
CA THR A 359 21.29 -2.61 -4.52
C THR A 359 20.55 -1.50 -5.25
N ILE A 360 19.22 -1.44 -5.12
CA ILE A 360 18.40 -0.35 -5.68
C ILE A 360 18.35 0.91 -4.81
N GLN A 361 19.24 1.02 -3.82
CA GLN A 361 19.42 2.17 -2.92
C GLN A 361 18.16 2.57 -2.12
N ARG A 362 17.22 1.64 -1.92
CA ARG A 362 16.05 1.86 -1.06
C ARG A 362 16.34 1.66 0.41
N ALA A 363 17.39 0.90 0.73
CA ALA A 363 17.86 0.66 2.08
C ALA A 363 19.39 0.80 2.16
N ARG A 364 19.90 1.01 3.37
CA ARG A 364 21.35 1.09 3.62
C ARG A 364 21.95 -0.29 3.84
N ALA A 365 23.19 -0.48 3.39
CA ALA A 365 23.97 -1.71 3.57
C ALA A 365 24.49 -1.87 5.01
N GLU A 366 23.61 -1.94 6.00
CA GLU A 366 23.96 -1.99 7.43
C GLU A 366 23.45 -3.29 8.09
N LEU A 367 24.19 -3.76 9.09
CA LEU A 367 23.83 -4.94 9.91
C LEU A 367 23.75 -4.54 11.38
N ASP A 368 22.95 -5.27 12.15
CA ASP A 368 22.83 -5.05 13.58
C ASP A 368 24.03 -5.64 14.33
N GLU A 369 24.85 -4.74 14.85
CA GLU A 369 26.06 -5.08 15.59
C GLU A 369 25.79 -5.85 16.88
N GLN A 370 24.69 -5.55 17.58
CA GLN A 370 24.38 -6.21 18.86
C GLN A 370 24.00 -7.67 18.62
N LEU A 371 23.20 -7.95 17.59
CA LEU A 371 22.86 -9.32 17.20
C LEU A 371 24.09 -10.11 16.78
N LEU A 372 24.98 -9.51 15.97
CA LEU A 372 26.22 -10.17 15.53
C LEU A 372 27.20 -10.42 16.69
N ALA A 373 27.28 -9.52 17.66
CA ALA A 373 28.15 -9.67 18.82
C ALA A 373 27.71 -10.83 19.74
N GLN A 374 26.42 -11.15 19.80
CA GLN A 374 25.86 -12.20 20.67
C GLN A 374 25.99 -13.62 20.11
N VAL A 375 26.26 -13.79 18.81
CA VAL A 375 26.34 -15.10 18.15
C VAL A 375 27.77 -15.65 18.06
N SER A 376 27.88 -16.96 17.81
CA SER A 376 29.16 -17.66 17.68
C SER A 376 29.98 -17.17 16.46
N PRO A 377 31.33 -17.32 16.48
CA PRO A 377 32.18 -16.98 15.34
C PRO A 377 31.80 -17.70 14.03
N GLU A 378 31.33 -18.94 14.15
CA GLU A 378 30.85 -19.74 13.02
C GLU A 378 29.60 -19.12 12.39
N ALA A 379 28.62 -18.69 13.22
CA ALA A 379 27.42 -18.02 12.74
C ALA A 379 27.74 -16.69 12.03
N ARG A 380 28.71 -15.91 12.56
CA ARG A 380 29.18 -14.68 11.90
C ARG A 380 29.79 -14.97 10.53
N THR A 381 30.56 -16.05 10.43
CA THR A 381 31.14 -16.50 9.16
C THR A 381 30.05 -16.94 8.18
N LYS A 382 28.98 -17.61 8.65
CA LYS A 382 27.82 -17.96 7.83
C LYS A 382 27.13 -16.71 7.26
N VAL A 383 26.94 -15.66 8.05
CA VAL A 383 26.38 -14.37 7.57
C VAL A 383 27.20 -13.82 6.42
N VAL A 384 28.53 -13.76 6.58
CA VAL A 384 29.44 -13.28 5.53
C VAL A 384 29.35 -14.13 4.26
N ARG A 385 29.31 -15.45 4.39
CA ARG A 385 29.15 -16.37 3.24
C ARG A 385 27.82 -16.17 2.52
N ARG A 386 26.73 -15.94 3.26
CA ARG A 386 25.41 -15.66 2.69
C ARG A 386 25.40 -14.33 1.94
N LEU A 387 26.01 -13.29 2.49
CA LEU A 387 26.15 -12.00 1.79
C LEU A 387 26.90 -12.16 0.47
N LEU A 388 28.08 -12.79 0.49
CA LEU A 388 28.90 -13.01 -0.71
C LEU A 388 28.23 -13.93 -1.74
N GLY A 389 27.43 -14.89 -1.29
CA GLY A 389 26.74 -15.83 -2.16
C GLY A 389 25.45 -15.29 -2.79
N LEU A 390 24.75 -14.38 -2.10
CA LEU A 390 23.43 -13.88 -2.53
C LEU A 390 23.46 -12.50 -3.18
N LEU A 391 24.45 -11.65 -2.86
CA LEU A 391 24.55 -10.30 -3.38
C LEU A 391 25.54 -10.25 -4.55
N GLY A 392 25.07 -9.81 -5.71
CA GLY A 392 25.89 -9.65 -6.93
C GLY A 392 26.47 -8.24 -7.12
N ASP A 393 26.19 -7.30 -6.21
CA ASP A 393 26.68 -5.92 -6.29
C ASP A 393 27.93 -5.72 -5.43
N GLY A 394 29.08 -5.55 -6.09
CA GLY A 394 30.37 -5.32 -5.45
C GLY A 394 30.41 -4.06 -4.57
N SER A 395 29.67 -3.00 -4.93
CA SER A 395 29.64 -1.75 -4.15
C SER A 395 28.95 -1.96 -2.81
N ALA A 396 27.76 -2.56 -2.82
CA ALA A 396 27.02 -2.91 -1.62
C ALA A 396 27.78 -3.91 -0.73
N LEU A 397 28.47 -4.91 -1.31
CA LEU A 397 29.33 -5.82 -0.57
C LEU A 397 30.50 -5.11 0.12
N CYS A 398 31.14 -4.14 -0.56
CA CYS A 398 32.19 -3.32 0.04
C CYS A 398 31.67 -2.47 1.20
N GLN A 399 30.45 -1.94 1.09
CA GLN A 399 29.79 -1.22 2.19
C GLN A 399 29.55 -2.12 3.41
N PHE A 400 29.01 -3.33 3.21
CA PHE A 400 28.86 -4.30 4.31
C PHE A 400 30.19 -4.63 4.96
N ALA A 401 31.24 -4.91 4.18
CA ALA A 401 32.57 -5.23 4.70
C ALA A 401 33.18 -4.05 5.51
N ALA A 402 33.02 -2.82 5.03
CA ALA A 402 33.48 -1.63 5.76
C ALA A 402 32.68 -1.40 7.05
N ASN A 403 31.37 -1.65 7.03
CA ASN A 403 30.53 -1.53 8.21
C ASN A 403 30.91 -2.58 9.27
N ILE A 404 31.16 -3.83 8.87
CA ILE A 404 31.65 -4.88 9.77
C ILE A 404 33.01 -4.50 10.38
N ALA A 405 33.93 -3.94 9.59
CA ALA A 405 35.24 -3.48 10.11
C ALA A 405 35.11 -2.39 11.19
N ARG A 406 34.06 -1.56 11.10
CA ARG A 406 33.79 -0.45 12.00
C ARG A 406 33.04 -0.85 13.28
N MET A 407 32.46 -2.05 13.34
CA MET A 407 31.77 -2.55 14.53
C MET A 407 32.73 -2.71 15.70
N VAL A 408 32.47 -1.97 16.78
CA VAL A 408 33.29 -1.89 17.99
C VAL A 408 33.18 -3.16 18.84
N ASN A 409 31.94 -3.63 19.07
CA ASN A 409 31.57 -4.79 19.88
C ASN A 409 32.13 -6.10 19.32
N LEU A 410 32.39 -6.17 18.02
CA LEU A 410 33.00 -7.33 17.36
C LEU A 410 34.52 -7.41 17.54
N GLY A 411 35.17 -6.37 18.09
CA GLY A 411 36.61 -6.41 18.34
C GLY A 411 37.43 -6.72 17.08
N ASP A 412 38.51 -7.49 17.28
CA ASP A 412 39.38 -7.98 16.21
C ASP A 412 38.68 -8.99 15.29
N ALA A 413 37.64 -9.69 15.78
CA ALA A 413 36.89 -10.63 14.96
C ALA A 413 36.19 -9.92 13.80
N GLY A 414 35.66 -8.70 14.02
CA GLY A 414 35.07 -7.88 12.95
C GLY A 414 36.11 -7.47 11.91
N LEU A 415 37.31 -7.09 12.36
CA LEU A 415 38.44 -6.75 11.48
C LEU A 415 38.89 -7.95 10.63
N GLN A 416 38.97 -9.14 11.23
CA GLN A 416 39.32 -10.38 10.52
C GLN A 416 38.27 -10.75 9.47
N LEU A 417 36.98 -10.69 9.81
CA LEU A 417 35.89 -10.96 8.88
C LEU A 417 35.88 -9.96 7.71
N ALA A 418 36.02 -8.68 7.99
CA ALA A 418 36.09 -7.65 6.94
C ALA A 418 37.31 -7.87 6.04
N ASN A 419 38.48 -8.20 6.60
CA ASN A 419 39.67 -8.51 5.80
C ASN A 419 39.45 -9.74 4.91
N GLN A 420 38.79 -10.78 5.40
CA GLN A 420 38.44 -11.95 4.58
C GLN A 420 37.50 -11.56 3.43
N MET A 421 36.47 -10.76 3.71
CA MET A 421 35.56 -10.25 2.68
C MET A 421 36.31 -9.43 1.62
N PHE A 422 37.09 -8.43 2.02
CA PHE A 422 37.82 -7.58 1.08
C PHE A 422 38.84 -8.33 0.23
N ASN A 423 39.43 -9.41 0.75
CA ASN A 423 40.30 -10.27 -0.06
C ASN A 423 39.55 -11.02 -1.15
N ILE A 424 38.28 -11.39 -0.94
CA ILE A 424 37.45 -11.97 -1.98
C ILE A 424 36.97 -10.88 -2.95
N LEU A 425 36.55 -9.72 -2.41
CA LEU A 425 36.00 -8.62 -3.21
C LEU A 425 37.03 -8.00 -4.16
N LYS A 426 38.30 -7.86 -3.76
CA LYS A 426 39.34 -7.35 -4.65
C LYS A 426 39.58 -8.25 -5.87
N ASP A 427 39.35 -9.56 -5.72
CA ASP A 427 39.58 -10.56 -6.77
C ASP A 427 38.33 -10.71 -7.66
N GLU A 428 37.12 -10.67 -7.08
CA GLU A 428 35.86 -10.78 -7.80
C GLU A 428 35.38 -9.45 -8.41
N PHE A 429 35.51 -8.34 -7.68
CA PHE A 429 35.03 -7.00 -8.05
C PHE A 429 36.14 -5.94 -7.92
N PRO A 430 37.22 -6.05 -8.71
CA PRO A 430 38.37 -5.16 -8.59
C PRO A 430 38.01 -3.68 -8.78
N GLY A 431 37.14 -3.36 -9.74
CA GLY A 431 36.76 -1.98 -10.05
C GLY A 431 35.97 -1.33 -8.93
N ALA A 432 34.88 -1.98 -8.48
CA ALA A 432 34.04 -1.50 -7.39
C ALA A 432 34.83 -1.39 -6.08
N THR A 433 35.73 -2.34 -5.82
CA THR A 433 36.61 -2.32 -4.63
C THR A 433 37.59 -1.14 -4.69
N GLU A 434 38.19 -0.87 -5.85
CA GLU A 434 39.08 0.29 -6.03
C GLU A 434 38.34 1.61 -5.79
N GLU A 435 37.21 1.81 -6.46
CA GLU A 435 36.40 3.03 -6.37
C GLU A 435 35.93 3.30 -4.95
N PHE A 436 35.49 2.25 -4.25
CA PHE A 436 35.01 2.35 -2.88
C PHE A 436 36.14 2.62 -1.87
N LEU A 437 37.29 1.96 -2.01
CA LEU A 437 38.41 2.09 -1.05
C LEU A 437 39.24 3.35 -1.26
N LYS A 438 39.30 3.91 -2.48
CA LYS A 438 40.05 5.14 -2.80
C LYS A 438 39.80 6.28 -1.80
N PRO A 439 38.56 6.72 -1.50
CA PRO A 439 38.30 7.76 -0.50
C PRO A 439 38.48 7.31 0.97
N LEU A 440 38.63 6.02 1.23
CA LEU A 440 38.83 5.47 2.59
C LEU A 440 40.31 5.25 2.92
N ALA A 441 41.16 5.11 1.90
CA ALA A 441 42.61 4.93 2.04
C ALA A 441 43.39 6.25 2.33
N ASP A 442 42.69 7.40 2.27
CA ASP A 442 43.23 8.73 2.54
C ASP A 442 43.86 8.82 3.94
N LYS A 443 44.99 9.55 4.04
CA LYS A 443 45.79 9.64 5.28
C LYS A 443 44.99 10.11 6.50
N ALA A 444 43.97 10.94 6.30
CA ALA A 444 43.08 11.41 7.35
C ALA A 444 42.22 10.28 7.95
N ARG A 445 41.78 9.33 7.12
CA ARG A 445 40.90 8.21 7.51
C ARG A 445 41.64 6.95 7.93
N ARG A 446 42.97 6.88 7.75
CA ARG A 446 43.79 5.75 8.23
C ARG A 446 43.75 5.53 9.74
N ARG A 447 43.39 6.56 10.51
CA ARG A 447 43.21 6.48 11.97
C ARG A 447 41.84 5.92 12.38
N GLU A 448 40.90 5.79 11.45
CA GLU A 448 39.61 5.13 11.70
C GLU A 448 39.81 3.63 11.94
N ARG A 449 38.88 3.01 12.68
CA ARG A 449 38.83 1.56 12.84
C ARG A 449 38.64 0.90 11.46
N GLY A 450 39.51 -0.05 11.12
CA GLY A 450 39.56 -0.67 9.80
C GLY A 450 40.39 0.10 8.76
N GLY A 451 40.81 1.34 9.05
CA GLY A 451 41.66 2.16 8.18
C GLY A 451 42.93 1.45 7.66
N PRO A 452 43.68 0.71 8.51
CA PRO A 452 44.82 -0.07 8.05
C PRO A 452 44.46 -1.16 7.03
N ILE A 453 43.30 -1.82 7.19
CA ILE A 453 42.82 -2.85 6.27
C ILE A 453 42.45 -2.20 4.93
N PHE A 454 41.69 -1.09 4.97
CA PHE A 454 41.29 -0.38 3.75
C PHE A 454 42.51 0.07 2.94
N ALA A 455 43.51 0.66 3.61
CA ALA A 455 44.74 1.09 2.95
C ALA A 455 45.57 -0.08 2.39
N GLY A 456 45.65 -1.21 3.12
CA GLY A 456 46.39 -2.39 2.70
C GLY A 456 45.76 -3.09 1.47
N ILE A 457 44.43 -3.25 1.48
CA ILE A 457 43.71 -3.83 0.34
C ILE A 457 43.76 -2.88 -0.86
N TYR A 458 43.58 -1.58 -0.66
CA TYR A 458 43.69 -0.59 -1.73
C TYR A 458 45.07 -0.61 -2.39
N ALA A 459 46.14 -0.68 -1.61
CA ALA A 459 47.50 -0.84 -2.13
C ALA A 459 47.66 -2.13 -2.95
N SER A 460 47.05 -3.23 -2.51
CA SER A 460 47.07 -4.51 -3.23
C SER A 460 46.35 -4.41 -4.58
N VAL A 461 45.18 -3.76 -4.62
CA VAL A 461 44.41 -3.52 -5.86
C VAL A 461 45.21 -2.66 -6.84
N LEU A 462 45.82 -1.57 -6.35
CA LEU A 462 46.68 -0.72 -7.18
C LEU A 462 47.91 -1.46 -7.73
N GLN A 463 48.55 -2.30 -6.91
CA GLN A 463 49.69 -3.10 -7.35
C GLN A 463 49.27 -4.08 -8.46
N TRP A 464 48.11 -4.72 -8.32
CA TRP A 464 47.58 -5.61 -9.35
C TRP A 464 47.24 -4.85 -10.64
N ARG A 465 46.63 -3.67 -10.53
CA ARG A 465 46.35 -2.80 -11.67
C ARG A 465 47.63 -2.39 -12.40
N GLN A 466 48.66 -1.97 -11.67
CA GLN A 466 49.98 -1.66 -12.24
C GLN A 466 50.59 -2.88 -12.94
N HIS A 467 50.41 -4.07 -12.39
CA HIS A 467 50.85 -5.30 -13.03
C HIS A 467 50.12 -5.55 -14.36
N LEU A 468 48.79 -5.37 -14.40
CA LEU A 468 47.98 -5.50 -15.61
C LEU A 468 48.34 -4.46 -16.67
N GLU A 469 48.52 -3.20 -16.27
CA GLU A 469 48.95 -2.10 -17.16
C GLU A 469 50.38 -2.32 -17.69
N GLY A 470 51.22 -3.03 -16.93
CA GLY A 470 52.58 -3.41 -17.31
C GLY A 470 52.70 -4.68 -18.16
N LEU A 471 51.60 -5.38 -18.47
CA LEU A 471 51.65 -6.57 -19.33
C LEU A 471 52.05 -6.17 -20.77
N PRO A 472 52.95 -6.93 -21.42
CA PRO A 472 53.37 -6.63 -22.78
C PRO A 472 52.17 -6.74 -23.73
N LEU A 473 51.93 -5.67 -24.50
CA LEU A 473 50.90 -5.64 -25.54
C LEU A 473 51.27 -6.66 -26.63
N ARG A 474 50.63 -7.83 -26.58
CA ARG A 474 50.75 -8.90 -27.58
C ARG A 474 49.90 -8.53 -28.80
N PRO A 475 50.49 -8.16 -29.97
CA PRO A 475 49.71 -7.83 -31.16
C PRO A 475 48.82 -9.00 -31.62
N GLU A 476 49.13 -10.23 -31.24
CA GLU A 476 48.35 -11.44 -31.54
C GLU A 476 47.02 -11.51 -30.78
N LEU A 477 46.92 -10.85 -29.61
CA LEU A 477 45.69 -10.74 -28.84
C LEU A 477 44.87 -9.50 -29.20
N ARG A 478 45.39 -8.66 -30.11
CA ARG A 478 44.67 -7.48 -30.59
C ARG A 478 43.53 -7.95 -31.49
N ILE A 479 42.30 -7.64 -31.08
CA ILE A 479 41.13 -7.84 -31.93
C ILE A 479 41.35 -7.06 -33.24
N SER A 480 41.18 -7.73 -34.38
CA SER A 480 41.27 -7.09 -35.69
C SER A 480 40.23 -5.98 -35.83
N ASP A 481 40.48 -4.94 -36.62
CA ASP A 481 39.54 -3.82 -36.76
C ASP A 481 38.14 -4.29 -37.22
N ALA A 482 38.10 -5.31 -38.08
CA ALA A 482 36.85 -5.97 -38.48
C ALA A 482 36.18 -6.70 -37.31
N GLY A 483 36.93 -7.40 -36.46
CA GLY A 483 36.43 -8.04 -35.25
C GLY A 483 35.94 -7.03 -34.21
N ALA A 484 36.60 -5.88 -34.08
CA ALA A 484 36.22 -4.82 -33.17
C ALA A 484 34.92 -4.15 -33.63
N LEU A 485 34.75 -3.94 -34.94
CA LEU A 485 33.52 -3.46 -35.54
C LEU A 485 32.37 -4.47 -35.35
N ALA A 486 32.64 -5.77 -35.56
CA ALA A 486 31.68 -6.84 -35.35
C ALA A 486 31.24 -6.93 -33.88
N LEU A 487 32.18 -6.83 -32.93
CA LEU A 487 31.90 -6.81 -31.49
C LEU A 487 31.06 -5.59 -31.09
N ARG A 488 31.41 -4.39 -31.57
CA ARG A 488 30.62 -3.16 -31.32
C ARG A 488 29.20 -3.32 -31.88
N SER A 489 29.07 -3.84 -33.10
CA SER A 489 27.77 -4.07 -33.73
C SER A 489 26.95 -5.10 -32.97
N ALA A 490 27.57 -6.19 -32.48
CA ALA A 490 26.93 -7.19 -31.66
C ALA A 490 26.48 -6.60 -30.31
N ARG A 491 27.32 -5.80 -29.65
CA ARG A 491 26.97 -5.09 -28.40
C ARG A 491 25.82 -4.11 -28.61
N MET A 492 25.83 -3.34 -29.70
CA MET A 492 24.71 -2.44 -30.04
C MET A 492 23.41 -3.22 -30.27
N LYS A 493 23.46 -4.34 -30.99
CA LYS A 493 22.28 -5.22 -31.18
C LYS A 493 21.78 -5.78 -29.84
N GLN A 494 22.69 -6.24 -28.99
CA GLN A 494 22.33 -6.78 -27.68
C GLN A 494 21.73 -5.69 -26.78
N GLN A 495 22.31 -4.49 -26.76
CA GLN A 495 21.74 -3.34 -26.06
C GLN A 495 20.36 -2.96 -26.59
N ALA A 496 20.14 -3.00 -27.91
CA ALA A 496 18.82 -2.75 -28.49
C ALA A 496 17.78 -3.79 -28.03
N ILE A 497 18.17 -5.06 -27.91
CA ILE A 497 17.29 -6.13 -27.37
C ILE A 497 16.99 -5.88 -25.89
N ILE A 498 18.00 -5.56 -25.08
CA ILE A 498 17.83 -5.25 -23.66
C ILE A 498 16.90 -4.05 -23.48
N HIS A 499 17.09 -2.99 -24.26
CA HIS A 499 16.22 -1.81 -24.24
C HIS A 499 14.79 -2.15 -24.63
N ARG A 500 14.57 -3.00 -25.65
CA ARG A 500 13.22 -3.45 -26.02
C ARG A 500 12.56 -4.21 -24.87
N GLY A 501 13.27 -5.16 -24.25
CA GLY A 501 12.74 -5.90 -23.09
C GLY A 501 12.46 -4.99 -21.88
N ALA A 502 13.34 -4.03 -21.60
CA ALA A 502 13.13 -3.04 -20.55
C ALA A 502 11.93 -2.12 -20.85
N GLU A 503 11.72 -1.75 -22.11
CA GLU A 503 10.57 -0.97 -22.55
C GLU A 503 9.25 -1.75 -22.39
N GLU A 504 9.22 -3.04 -22.70
CA GLU A 504 8.02 -3.89 -22.54
C GLU A 504 7.59 -4.01 -21.07
N MET A 505 8.54 -3.99 -20.14
CA MET A 505 8.26 -4.06 -18.69
C MET A 505 8.09 -2.70 -18.01
N SER A 506 8.35 -1.59 -18.72
CA SER A 506 8.36 -0.25 -18.12
C SER A 506 6.97 0.38 -18.10
N VAL A 507 6.48 0.68 -16.90
CA VAL A 507 5.23 1.45 -16.69
C VAL A 507 5.33 2.86 -17.32
N PHE A 508 6.52 3.45 -17.39
CA PHE A 508 6.72 4.73 -18.06
C PHE A 508 6.57 4.63 -19.58
N ALA A 509 6.98 3.51 -20.18
CA ALA A 509 6.83 3.29 -21.61
C ALA A 509 5.36 3.11 -22.03
N SER A 510 4.48 2.66 -21.12
CA SER A 510 3.04 2.54 -21.37
C SER A 510 2.27 3.84 -21.12
N THR A 511 2.81 4.77 -20.33
CA THR A 511 2.14 6.04 -19.97
C THR A 511 2.69 7.27 -20.69
N MET A 512 3.94 7.25 -21.16
CA MET A 512 4.57 8.41 -21.82
C MET A 512 4.75 8.22 -23.32
N THR A 513 4.51 9.29 -24.08
CA THR A 513 4.74 9.33 -25.54
C THR A 513 6.25 9.31 -25.84
N LYS A 514 6.71 8.27 -26.53
CA LYS A 514 8.11 8.14 -26.95
C LYS A 514 8.42 9.09 -28.12
N ILE A 515 9.30 10.07 -27.89
CA ILE A 515 9.87 10.90 -28.95
C ILE A 515 11.26 10.36 -29.28
N ARG A 516 11.45 9.82 -30.48
CA ARG A 516 12.77 9.34 -30.96
C ARG A 516 13.58 10.50 -31.49
N VAL A 517 14.52 11.00 -30.70
CA VAL A 517 15.44 12.07 -31.11
C VAL A 517 16.68 11.44 -31.74
N ALA A 518 16.89 11.69 -33.04
CA ALA A 518 17.99 11.08 -33.80
C ALA A 518 19.38 11.64 -33.46
N GLN A 519 19.47 12.86 -32.91
CA GLN A 519 20.71 13.51 -32.48
C GLN A 519 20.42 14.65 -31.48
N GLY A 520 21.17 14.68 -30.36
CA GLY A 520 21.21 15.81 -29.43
C GLY A 520 21.21 15.40 -27.96
N HIS A 521 22.14 15.94 -27.16
CA HIS A 521 22.11 15.87 -25.68
C HIS A 521 21.18 16.94 -25.07
N ARG A 522 20.52 17.74 -25.91
CA ARG A 522 19.67 18.88 -25.54
C ARG A 522 18.45 18.89 -26.44
N PHE A 523 17.28 19.16 -25.87
CA PHE A 523 16.05 19.41 -26.62
C PHE A 523 15.44 20.73 -26.15
N THR A 524 14.75 21.41 -27.07
CA THR A 524 14.02 22.65 -26.81
C THR A 524 12.56 22.30 -26.60
N SER A 525 12.01 22.64 -25.44
CA SER A 525 10.56 22.58 -25.21
C SER A 525 9.92 23.91 -25.60
N HIS A 526 8.80 23.85 -26.31
CA HIS A 526 7.97 25.02 -26.59
C HIS A 526 6.83 25.06 -25.57
N MET A 527 6.84 26.06 -24.70
CA MET A 527 5.70 26.43 -23.86
C MET A 527 4.91 27.55 -24.56
N ALA A 528 3.60 27.57 -24.41
CA ALA A 528 2.70 28.47 -25.16
C ALA A 528 2.98 29.97 -24.93
N ASP A 529 3.51 30.35 -23.76
CA ASP A 529 3.71 31.76 -23.36
C ASP A 529 5.07 32.01 -22.65
N GLY A 530 6.18 31.48 -23.17
CA GLY A 530 7.51 31.72 -22.56
C GLY A 530 8.71 31.51 -23.49
N PRO A 531 9.89 32.05 -23.13
CA PRO A 531 11.12 31.85 -23.90
C PRO A 531 11.52 30.37 -23.92
N MET A 532 12.16 29.96 -25.02
CA MET A 532 12.57 28.56 -25.22
C MET A 532 13.54 28.09 -24.13
N GLU A 533 13.17 27.05 -23.39
CA GLU A 533 14.07 26.38 -22.46
C GLU A 533 14.83 25.24 -23.16
N ILE A 534 16.16 25.32 -23.13
CA ILE A 534 17.05 24.26 -23.61
C ILE A 534 17.30 23.32 -22.43
N SER A 535 16.62 22.18 -22.42
CA SER A 535 16.80 21.14 -21.40
C SER A 535 17.79 20.08 -21.88
N SER A 536 18.75 19.70 -21.03
CA SER A 536 19.64 18.56 -21.30
C SER A 536 18.96 17.24 -20.91
N MET A 537 19.06 16.21 -21.75
CA MET A 537 18.57 14.87 -21.39
C MET A 537 19.43 14.30 -20.25
N GLY A 538 18.82 14.10 -19.08
CA GLY A 538 19.42 13.28 -18.03
C GLY A 538 19.53 11.84 -18.50
N HIS A 539 20.74 11.29 -18.56
CA HIS A 539 20.95 9.86 -18.71
C HIS A 539 20.96 9.22 -17.32
N PHE A 540 19.98 8.36 -17.03
CA PHE A 540 20.04 7.45 -15.90
C PHE A 540 20.60 6.12 -16.40
N SER A 541 21.92 5.96 -16.35
CA SER A 541 22.58 4.68 -16.60
C SER A 541 23.13 4.12 -15.29
N HIS A 542 22.59 2.99 -14.84
CA HIS A 542 23.18 2.21 -13.75
C HIS A 542 24.06 1.12 -14.35
N SER A 543 25.36 1.16 -14.10
CA SER A 543 26.29 0.07 -14.40
C SER A 543 26.65 -0.66 -13.11
N ILE A 544 26.64 -1.99 -13.13
CA ILE A 544 27.11 -2.83 -12.04
C ILE A 544 28.26 -3.66 -12.61
N GLU A 545 29.39 -3.72 -11.91
CA GLU A 545 30.49 -4.60 -12.27
C GLU A 545 30.06 -6.06 -12.07
N LEU A 546 30.21 -6.87 -13.10
CA LEU A 546 29.99 -8.31 -12.97
C LEU A 546 31.20 -8.96 -12.30
N PRO A 547 30.98 -9.97 -11.46
CA PRO A 547 32.02 -10.79 -10.85
C PRO A 547 33.02 -11.34 -11.87
N SER A 548 34.31 -11.19 -11.60
CA SER A 548 35.40 -11.62 -12.47
C SER A 548 35.38 -13.14 -12.73
N SER A 549 34.92 -13.93 -11.75
CA SER A 549 34.69 -15.37 -11.95
C SER A 549 33.61 -15.65 -12.99
N GLU A 550 32.53 -14.87 -13.03
CA GLU A 550 31.46 -15.04 -14.02
C GLU A 550 31.86 -14.56 -15.41
N LEU A 551 32.73 -13.55 -15.50
CA LEU A 551 33.27 -13.08 -16.78
C LEU A 551 34.25 -14.08 -17.41
N SER A 552 35.03 -14.78 -16.58
CA SER A 552 36.06 -15.72 -17.04
C SER A 552 35.52 -17.14 -17.24
N ASP A 553 34.74 -17.66 -16.28
CA ASP A 553 34.10 -18.97 -16.33
C ASP A 553 32.75 -18.94 -15.57
N PRO A 554 31.63 -18.63 -16.26
CA PRO A 554 30.31 -18.50 -15.65
C PRO A 554 29.88 -19.72 -14.83
N MET A 555 30.19 -20.93 -15.31
CA MET A 555 29.78 -22.18 -14.65
C MET A 555 30.55 -22.39 -13.36
N ARG A 556 31.87 -22.14 -13.37
CA ARG A 556 32.69 -22.26 -12.18
C ARG A 556 32.35 -21.18 -11.15
N GLY A 557 32.11 -19.95 -11.59
CA GLY A 557 31.63 -18.86 -10.73
C GLY A 557 30.32 -19.20 -10.03
N PHE A 558 29.35 -19.75 -10.77
CA PHE A 558 28.09 -20.21 -10.21
C PHE A 558 28.27 -21.33 -9.18
N ILE A 559 29.05 -22.37 -9.49
CA ILE A 559 29.35 -23.48 -8.57
C ILE A 559 30.03 -22.97 -7.30
N HIS A 560 30.94 -22.01 -7.42
CA HIS A 560 31.63 -21.43 -6.26
C HIS A 560 30.65 -20.73 -5.30
N ARG A 561 29.70 -19.95 -5.81
CA ARG A 561 28.66 -19.32 -4.98
C ARG A 561 27.70 -20.34 -4.37
N MET A 562 27.30 -21.35 -5.14
CA MET A 562 26.48 -22.45 -4.60
C MET A 562 27.20 -23.13 -3.42
N LYS A 563 28.49 -23.43 -3.53
CA LYS A 563 29.29 -23.98 -2.43
C LYS A 563 29.38 -23.04 -1.23
N MET A 564 29.53 -21.72 -1.44
CA MET A 564 29.49 -20.74 -0.35
C MET A 564 28.15 -20.78 0.40
N LEU A 565 27.04 -20.93 -0.34
CA LEU A 565 25.70 -21.02 0.22
C LEU A 565 25.44 -22.36 0.93
N GLU A 566 25.86 -23.48 0.35
CA GLU A 566 25.80 -24.81 0.97
C GLU A 566 26.54 -24.85 2.31
N ASN A 567 27.76 -24.29 2.34
CA ASN A 567 28.58 -24.17 3.55
C ASN A 567 28.05 -23.14 4.56
N SER A 568 26.93 -22.49 4.25
CA SER A 568 26.26 -21.49 5.10
C SER A 568 24.86 -21.91 5.58
N ARG A 569 24.36 -23.04 5.10
CA ARG A 569 23.25 -23.77 5.73
C ARG A 569 23.79 -24.40 7.02
#